data_AF-A0A497KWI8-F1
#
_entry.id   AF-A0A497KWI8-F1
#
_cell.length_a   1.000
_cell.length_b   1.000
_cell.length_c   1.000
_cell.angle_alpha   90.00
_cell.angle_beta   90.00
_cell.angle_gamma   90.00
#
_symmetry.space_group_name_H-M   'P 1'
#
loop_
_entity.id
_entity.type
_entity.pdbx_description
1 polymer ?
#
loop_
_entity_poly.entity_id
_entity_poly.type
_entity_poly.pdbx_seq_one_letter_code
_entity_poly.pdbx_strand_id
1 'polypeptide(L)'
;MSKLSGPRPCDPFCRFFRCAKKALVLRGGRPWCRWANDVCDVANCAFATCVKRRLLPGGICGETVRRRTDEVGPEAIEAVKVRSRILKKLGEEEIVF
;
A
#
# COMPACT_ATOMS: atom_id res chain seq x y z
N MET A 1 -22.49 -1.81 11.73
CA MET A 1 -22.01 -1.88 10.33
C MET A 1 -21.05 -0.72 10.07
N SER A 2 -19.77 -0.91 10.34
CA SER A 2 -18.76 0.14 10.12
C SER A 2 -18.43 0.18 8.64
N LYS A 3 -18.87 1.26 7.95
CA LYS A 3 -18.51 1.52 6.54
C LYS A 3 -17.01 1.26 6.37
N LEU A 4 -16.66 0.34 5.46
CA LEU A 4 -15.28 0.17 4.99
C LEU A 4 -14.94 1.45 4.21
N SER A 5 -14.54 2.51 4.92
CA SER A 5 -13.98 3.69 4.26
C SER A 5 -12.73 3.18 3.56
N GLY A 6 -12.71 3.28 2.23
CA GLY A 6 -11.56 2.88 1.41
C GLY A 6 -10.25 3.54 1.86
N PRO A 7 -9.13 3.17 1.22
CA PRO A 7 -7.82 3.71 1.56
C PRO A 7 -7.85 5.24 1.60
N ARG A 8 -7.51 5.83 2.76
CA ARG A 8 -7.47 7.29 2.93
C ARG A 8 -6.12 7.83 2.50
N PRO A 9 -6.08 9.00 1.83
CA PRO A 9 -4.83 9.68 1.57
C PRO A 9 -4.20 10.15 2.89
N CYS A 10 -2.87 10.21 2.92
CA CYS A 10 -2.12 10.86 3.97
C CYS A 10 -2.23 12.37 3.84
N ASP A 11 -2.27 13.03 4.99
CA ASP A 11 -2.49 14.46 5.11
C ASP A 11 -1.31 15.11 5.88
N PRO A 12 -0.84 16.31 5.48
CA PRO A 12 0.23 17.03 6.18
C PRO A 12 -0.06 17.38 7.64
N PHE A 13 -1.33 17.52 8.02
CA PHE A 13 -1.78 17.77 9.39
C PHE A 13 -1.94 16.50 10.22
N CYS A 14 -1.76 15.33 9.62
CA CYS A 14 -1.71 14.08 10.37
C CYS A 14 -0.63 14.19 11.45
N ARG A 15 -0.98 13.87 12.70
CA ARG A 15 -0.06 13.95 13.85
C ARG A 15 1.20 13.08 13.71
N PHE A 16 1.15 12.08 12.85
CA PHE A 16 2.27 11.16 12.57
C PHE A 16 3.05 11.54 11.31
N PHE A 17 2.60 12.52 10.54
CA PHE A 17 3.30 13.00 9.36
C PHE A 17 4.50 13.86 9.75
N ARG A 18 5.63 13.64 9.06
CA ARG A 18 6.85 14.43 9.20
C ARG A 18 7.47 14.66 7.82
N CYS A 19 8.12 15.80 7.65
CA CYS A 19 8.98 16.07 6.51
C CYS A 19 10.43 15.77 6.91
N ALA A 20 11.07 14.79 6.27
CA ALA A 20 12.46 14.43 6.55
C ALA A 20 13.44 15.59 6.33
N LYS A 21 13.17 16.47 5.36
CA LYS A 21 13.96 17.67 5.04
C LYS A 21 13.69 18.85 5.98
N LYS A 22 12.76 18.73 6.95
CA LYS A 22 12.35 19.81 7.87
C LYS A 22 11.96 21.12 7.16
N ALA A 23 11.47 21.01 5.92
CA ALA A 23 11.11 22.15 5.07
C ALA A 23 9.64 22.56 5.20
N LEU A 24 8.79 21.69 5.75
CA LEU A 24 7.36 21.95 5.95
C LEU A 24 7.16 23.02 7.04
N VAL A 25 6.36 24.03 6.71
CA VAL A 25 5.88 25.08 7.62
C VAL A 25 4.39 25.34 7.37
N LEU A 26 3.72 25.97 8.33
CA LEU A 26 2.35 26.47 8.12
C LEU A 26 2.42 27.94 7.71
N ARG A 27 1.91 28.26 6.52
CA ARG A 27 1.83 29.64 6.00
C ARG A 27 0.37 29.96 5.73
N GLY A 28 -0.21 30.89 6.50
CA GLY A 28 -1.64 31.23 6.38
C GLY A 28 -2.58 30.03 6.57
N GLY A 29 -2.23 29.10 7.47
CA GLY A 29 -3.00 27.88 7.73
C GLY A 29 -2.84 26.77 6.69
N ARG A 30 -2.04 26.97 5.63
CA ARG A 30 -1.75 25.94 4.62
C ARG A 30 -0.39 25.29 4.83
N PRO A 31 -0.26 23.98 4.58
CA PRO A 31 1.03 23.29 4.65
C PRO A 31 1.90 23.73 3.46
N TRP A 32 3.00 24.41 3.74
CA TRP A 32 3.89 25.02 2.76
C TRP A 32 5.30 24.43 2.85
N CYS A 33 5.87 24.05 1.71
CA CYS A 33 7.24 23.58 1.61
C CYS A 33 8.17 24.74 1.29
N ARG A 34 9.03 25.14 2.25
CA ARG A 34 10.02 26.22 2.04
C ARG A 34 11.07 25.90 0.99
N TRP A 35 11.29 24.62 0.69
CA TRP A 35 12.33 24.19 -0.25
C TRP A 35 11.86 24.26 -1.71
N ALA A 36 10.69 23.70 -2.00
CA ALA A 36 10.07 23.80 -3.32
C ALA A 36 9.38 25.17 -3.54
N ASN A 37 9.17 25.93 -2.46
CA ASN A 37 8.39 27.15 -2.42
C ASN A 37 6.97 26.95 -2.98
N ASP A 38 6.33 25.86 -2.59
CA ASP A 38 5.00 25.45 -3.03
C ASP A 38 4.23 24.76 -1.89
N VAL A 39 2.95 24.49 -2.09
CA VAL A 39 2.09 23.71 -1.20
C VAL A 39 2.66 22.29 -1.03
N CYS A 40 2.54 21.75 0.18
CA CYS A 40 3.03 20.41 0.47
C CYS A 40 2.22 19.34 -0.27
N ASP A 41 2.83 18.67 -1.24
CA ASP A 41 2.32 17.45 -1.85
C ASP A 41 2.87 16.21 -1.12
N VAL A 42 2.00 15.47 -0.42
CA VAL A 42 2.41 14.26 0.32
C VAL A 42 2.60 13.06 -0.61
N ALA A 43 1.85 12.99 -1.72
CA ALA A 43 1.84 11.83 -2.60
C ALA A 43 3.11 11.72 -3.43
N ASN A 44 3.65 12.85 -3.89
CA ASN A 44 4.81 12.90 -4.78
C ASN A 44 6.11 13.36 -4.11
N CYS A 45 6.12 13.63 -2.80
CA CYS A 45 7.31 14.12 -2.11
C CYS A 45 8.19 12.98 -1.58
N ALA A 46 9.43 12.90 -2.08
CA ALA A 46 10.43 11.94 -1.61
C ALA A 46 10.81 12.10 -0.12
N PHE A 47 10.53 13.27 0.47
CA PHE A 47 10.82 13.57 1.88
C PHE A 47 9.59 13.40 2.79
N ALA A 48 8.43 13.06 2.24
CA ALA A 48 7.24 12.75 3.02
C ALA A 48 7.48 11.46 3.80
N THR A 49 7.33 11.51 5.12
CA THR A 49 7.49 10.32 5.95
C THR A 49 6.42 10.26 7.04
N CYS A 50 6.04 9.04 7.40
CA CYS A 50 5.16 8.76 8.52
C CYS A 50 6.00 8.14 9.64
N VAL A 51 5.89 8.66 10.85
CA VAL A 51 6.63 8.15 12.03
C VAL A 51 6.33 6.67 12.28
N LYS A 52 5.09 6.24 12.01
CA LYS A 52 4.68 4.83 12.11
C LYS A 52 5.08 3.96 10.91
N ARG A 53 5.74 4.53 9.91
CA ARG A 53 6.13 3.86 8.65
C ARG A 53 4.94 3.25 7.90
N ARG A 54 3.81 3.96 7.90
CA ARG A 54 2.56 3.56 7.23
C ARG A 54 2.23 4.39 5.98
N LEU A 55 3.10 5.29 5.55
CA LEU A 55 2.90 6.02 4.30
C LEU A 55 3.29 5.11 3.13
N LEU A 56 2.32 4.77 2.29
CA LEU A 56 2.54 3.99 1.07
C LEU A 56 2.86 4.90 -0.12
N PRO A 57 3.50 4.37 -1.17
CA PRO A 57 3.63 5.08 -2.45
C PRO A 57 2.27 5.58 -2.95
N GLY A 58 2.26 6.77 -3.56
CA GLY A 58 1.01 7.44 -3.97
C GLY A 58 0.28 8.16 -2.84
N GLY A 59 0.90 8.30 -1.66
CA GLY A 59 0.37 9.10 -0.57
C GLY A 59 -0.77 8.44 0.20
N ILE A 60 -0.85 7.11 0.21
CA ILE A 60 -1.94 6.37 0.87
C ILE A 60 -1.56 6.01 2.31
N CYS A 61 -2.50 6.15 3.24
CA CYS A 61 -2.31 5.75 4.64
C CYS A 61 -2.52 4.23 4.81
N GLY A 62 -1.43 3.50 5.00
CA GLY A 62 -1.41 2.06 5.27
C GLY A 62 -2.10 1.63 6.56
N GLU A 63 -2.43 2.54 7.49
CA GLU A 63 -3.31 2.19 8.64
C GLU A 63 -4.75 1.94 8.21
N THR A 64 -5.16 2.49 7.07
CA THR A 64 -6.53 2.36 6.54
C THR A 64 -6.66 1.25 5.51
N VAL A 65 -5.54 0.73 5.01
CA VAL A 65 -5.52 -0.38 4.06
C VAL A 65 -5.76 -1.67 4.82
N ARG A 66 -6.96 -2.24 4.66
CA ARG A 66 -7.28 -3.56 5.18
C ARG A 66 -6.99 -4.60 4.10
N ARG A 67 -6.31 -5.70 4.49
CA ARG A 67 -6.11 -6.85 3.58
C ARG A 67 -7.47 -7.42 3.21
N ARG A 68 -7.79 -7.45 1.91
CA ARG A 68 -8.86 -8.27 1.37
C ARG A 68 -8.26 -9.62 1.05
N THR A 69 -8.35 -10.55 2.00
CA THR A 69 -8.12 -11.96 1.70
C THR A 69 -9.47 -12.49 1.26
N ASP A 70 -9.70 -12.56 -0.05
CA ASP A 70 -10.74 -13.44 -0.55
C ASP A 70 -10.15 -14.86 -0.41
N GLU A 71 -10.80 -15.73 0.36
CA GLU A 71 -10.43 -17.14 0.45
C GLU A 71 -10.77 -17.78 -0.89
N VAL A 72 -9.82 -17.72 -1.82
CA VAL A 72 -9.92 -18.44 -3.09
C VAL A 72 -9.74 -19.91 -2.75
N GLY A 73 -10.86 -20.64 -2.63
CA GLY A 73 -10.84 -22.07 -2.46
C GLY A 73 -10.09 -22.76 -3.61
N PRO A 74 -9.54 -23.97 -3.39
CA PRO A 74 -8.77 -24.71 -4.40
C PRO A 74 -9.56 -24.97 -5.70
N GLU A 75 -10.88 -24.83 -5.67
CA GLU A 75 -11.80 -25.02 -6.80
C GLU A 75 -11.70 -23.92 -7.88
N ALA A 76 -11.16 -22.75 -7.55
CA ALA A 76 -11.03 -21.62 -8.46
C ALA A 76 -9.67 -21.55 -9.20
N ILE A 77 -8.78 -22.52 -8.95
CA ILE A 77 -7.49 -22.61 -9.60
C ILE A 77 -7.66 -23.52 -10.81
N GLU A 78 -7.67 -22.96 -12.02
CA GLU A 78 -7.72 -23.78 -13.24
C GLU A 78 -6.55 -24.76 -13.26
N ALA A 79 -6.84 -26.04 -13.45
CA ALA A 79 -5.83 -27.09 -13.51
C ALA A 79 -4.83 -26.77 -14.62
N VAL A 80 -3.57 -26.51 -14.25
CA VAL A 80 -2.50 -26.24 -15.19
C VAL A 80 -2.28 -27.49 -16.05
N LYS A 81 -2.60 -27.40 -17.34
CA LYS A 81 -2.47 -28.52 -18.28
C LYS A 81 -0.99 -28.78 -18.59
N VAL A 82 -0.37 -29.71 -17.87
CA VAL A 82 1.06 -30.04 -18.05
C VAL A 82 1.24 -31.07 -19.17
N ARG A 83 2.33 -30.94 -19.96
CA ARG A 83 2.68 -31.90 -21.02
C ARG A 83 3.02 -33.28 -20.44
N SER A 84 2.62 -34.36 -21.11
CA SER A 84 2.74 -35.75 -20.63
C SER A 84 4.16 -36.21 -20.29
N ARG A 85 5.20 -35.61 -20.88
CA ARG A 85 6.61 -35.92 -20.54
C ARG A 85 7.03 -35.42 -19.16
N ILE A 86 6.39 -34.35 -18.68
CA ILE A 86 6.69 -33.75 -17.37
C ILE A 86 5.95 -34.52 -16.27
N LEU A 87 4.69 -34.92 -16.53
CA LEU A 87 3.90 -35.79 -15.63
C LEU A 87 4.64 -37.10 -15.29
N LYS A 88 5.22 -37.78 -16.28
CA LYS A 88 6.00 -39.01 -16.05
C LYS A 88 7.28 -38.82 -15.22
N LYS A 89 7.80 -37.60 -15.13
CA LYS A 89 9.01 -37.27 -14.36
C LYS A 89 8.70 -36.86 -12.92
N LEU A 90 7.49 -36.39 -12.62
CA LEU A 90 7.10 -35.97 -11.28
C LEU A 90 6.78 -37.14 -10.33
N GLY A 91 6.61 -38.36 -10.86
CA GLY A 91 6.14 -39.49 -10.06
C GLY A 91 4.66 -39.33 -9.74
N GLU A 92 3.86 -40.34 -10.00
CA GLU A 92 2.45 -40.34 -9.61
C GLU A 92 2.35 -40.41 -8.09
N GLU A 93 2.38 -39.25 -7.44
CA GLU A 93 1.83 -39.10 -6.10
C GLU A 93 0.91 -37.88 -6.17
N GLU A 94 -0.38 -38.20 -6.28
CA GLU A 94 -1.48 -37.25 -6.06
C GLU A 94 -1.13 -36.38 -4.85
N ILE A 95 -0.94 -35.08 -5.08
CA ILE A 95 -1.10 -34.10 -4.01
C ILE A 95 -2.61 -34.03 -3.76
N VAL A 96 -3.09 -34.91 -2.89
CA VAL A 96 -4.45 -34.88 -2.37
C VAL A 96 -4.56 -33.61 -1.53
N PHE A 97 -5.43 -32.68 -1.95
CA PHE A 97 -5.76 -31.47 -1.20
C PHE A 97 -6.76 -31.78 -0.09
#